data_AF-A0A9D5I243-F1
#
_entry.id   AF-A0A9D5I243-F1
#
_cell.length_a   1.000
_cell.length_b   1.000
_cell.length_c   1.000
_cell.angle_alpha   90.00
_cell.angle_beta   90.00
_cell.angle_gamma   90.00
#
_symmetry.space_group_name_H-M   'P 1'
#
loop_
_entity.id
_entity.type
_entity.pdbx_description
1 polymer ?
#
loop_
_entity_poly.entity_id
_entity_poly.type
_entity_poly.pdbx_seq_one_letter_code
_entity_poly.pdbx_strand_id
1 'polypeptide(L)'
;MKTSKGHITIVFILFAIGGSVLTGIAGVGLLYLARWILHDQLFESISYVGAFFVAALPGFIGSLYWAYFFIKKEKRETKHLDDGHRHNE
;
A
#
# COMPACT_ATOMS: atom_id res chain seq x y z
N MET A 1 -0.34 21.88 -11.10
CA MET A 1 -0.33 21.85 -9.62
C MET A 1 1.08 21.49 -9.18
N LYS A 2 1.83 22.38 -8.53
CA LYS A 2 3.16 22.00 -7.98
C LYS A 2 2.92 20.84 -7.02
N THR A 3 3.46 19.66 -7.31
CA THR A 3 3.47 18.52 -6.39
C THR A 3 4.25 18.95 -5.15
N SER A 4 3.53 19.51 -4.17
CA SER A 4 4.09 19.94 -2.90
C SER A 4 4.67 18.70 -2.21
N LYS A 5 5.82 18.86 -1.55
CA LYS A 5 6.44 17.79 -0.75
C LYS A 5 5.42 17.13 0.18
N GLY A 6 4.46 17.91 0.71
CA GLY A 6 3.37 17.41 1.54
C GLY A 6 2.41 16.46 0.82
N HIS A 7 2.07 16.70 -0.46
CA HIS A 7 1.21 15.80 -1.23
C HIS A 7 1.86 14.43 -1.41
N ILE A 8 3.14 14.42 -1.80
CA ILE A 8 3.92 13.19 -1.97
C ILE A 8 3.98 12.39 -0.66
N THR A 9 4.23 13.07 0.46
CA THR A 9 4.23 12.44 1.79
C THR A 9 2.87 11.83 2.14
N ILE A 10 1.77 12.55 1.90
CA ILE A 10 0.41 12.05 2.17
C ILE A 10 0.10 10.81 1.32
N VAL A 11 0.39 10.86 0.02
CA VAL A 11 0.17 9.71 -0.88
C VAL A 11 0.98 8.50 -0.42
N PHE A 12 2.24 8.69 -0.03
CA PHE A 12 3.08 7.62 0.52
C PHE A 12 2.47 6.99 1.78
N ILE A 13 2.03 7.82 2.73
CA ILE A 13 1.43 7.35 3.99
C ILE A 13 0.13 6.60 3.71
N LEU A 14 -0.74 7.13 2.85
CA LEU A 14 -2.02 6.50 2.51
C LEU A 14 -1.81 5.14 1.83
N PHE A 15 -0.89 5.04 0.88
CA PHE A 15 -0.56 3.76 0.24
C PHE A 15 0.02 2.78 1.26
N ALA A 16 0.98 3.22 2.08
CA ALA A 16 1.63 2.38 3.09
C ALA A 16 0.62 1.81 4.10
N ILE A 17 -0.23 2.66 4.67
CA ILE A 17 -1.26 2.24 5.63
C ILE A 17 -2.30 1.38 4.92
N GLY A 18 -2.82 1.82 3.78
CA GLY A 18 -3.86 1.09 3.04
C GLY A 18 -3.41 -0.30 2.62
N GLY A 19 -2.20 -0.41 2.05
CA GLY A 19 -1.62 -1.69 1.64
C GLY A 19 -1.40 -2.64 2.81
N SER A 20 -0.87 -2.12 3.93
CA SER A 20 -0.62 -2.91 5.15
C SER A 20 -1.91 -3.42 5.77
N VAL A 21 -2.93 -2.56 5.89
CA VAL A 21 -4.21 -2.92 6.49
C VAL A 21 -4.96 -3.94 5.63
N LEU A 22 -5.03 -3.72 4.31
CA LEU A 22 -5.72 -4.63 3.40
C LEU A 22 -5.09 -6.02 3.39
N THR A 23 -3.76 -6.10 3.29
CA THR A 23 -3.05 -7.38 3.30
C THR A 23 -3.06 -8.04 4.68
N GLY A 24 -2.96 -7.25 5.77
CA GLY A 24 -3.11 -7.76 7.12
C GLY A 24 -4.48 -8.41 7.35
N ILE A 25 -5.57 -7.73 6.94
CA ILE A 25 -6.93 -8.29 7.00
C ILE A 25 -7.05 -9.54 6.13
N ALA A 26 -6.49 -9.52 4.92
CA ALA A 26 -6.47 -10.69 4.04
C ALA A 26 -5.73 -11.88 4.68
N GLY A 27 -4.61 -11.64 5.36
CA GLY A 27 -3.86 -12.67 6.10
C GLY A 27 -4.66 -13.28 7.25
N VAL A 28 -5.36 -12.45 8.02
CA VAL A 28 -6.29 -12.92 9.07
C VAL A 28 -7.42 -13.76 8.46
N GLY A 29 -8.01 -13.29 7.37
CA GLY A 29 -9.07 -14.00 6.64
C GLY A 29 -8.60 -15.36 6.11
N LEU A 30 -7.40 -15.40 5.52
CA LEU A 30 -6.78 -16.64 5.05
C LEU A 30 -6.50 -17.61 6.20
N LEU A 31 -5.99 -17.13 7.34
CA LEU A 31 -5.79 -17.99 8.51
C LEU A 31 -7.12 -18.55 9.03
N TYR A 32 -8.17 -17.72 9.08
CA TYR A 32 -9.51 -18.13 9.48
C TYR A 32 -10.06 -19.23 8.54
N LEU A 33 -9.99 -19.00 7.22
CA LEU A 33 -10.39 -19.97 6.19
C LEU A 33 -9.57 -21.26 6.27
N ALA A 34 -8.25 -21.16 6.45
CA ALA A 34 -7.36 -22.30 6.57
C ALA A 34 -7.75 -23.18 7.77
N ARG A 35 -7.98 -22.59 8.95
CA ARG A 35 -8.44 -23.33 10.13
C ARG A 35 -9.79 -23.99 9.91
N TRP A 36 -10.71 -23.30 9.23
CA TRP A 36 -12.05 -23.82 8.98
C TRP A 36 -12.06 -24.99 7.98
N ILE A 37 -11.27 -24.91 6.90
CA ILE A 37 -11.24 -25.93 5.86
C ILE A 37 -10.38 -27.13 6.28
N LEU A 38 -9.17 -26.86 6.79
CA LEU A 38 -8.17 -27.90 7.03
C LEU A 38 -8.29 -28.55 8.42
N HIS A 39 -9.15 -28.02 9.32
CA HIS A 39 -9.30 -28.51 10.71
C HIS A 39 -7.93 -28.70 11.41
N ASP A 40 -6.98 -27.84 11.07
CA ASP A 40 -5.56 -28.11 11.24
C ASP A 40 -5.03 -27.56 12.58
N GLN A 41 -4.51 -28.45 13.43
CA GLN A 41 -3.82 -28.09 14.68
C GLN A 41 -2.54 -27.28 14.43
N LEU A 42 -1.93 -27.43 13.25
CA LEU A 42 -0.72 -26.71 12.86
C LEU A 42 -0.88 -25.18 12.94
N PHE A 43 -2.07 -24.68 12.58
CA PHE A 43 -2.34 -23.25 12.57
C PHE A 43 -2.98 -22.73 13.85
N GLU A 44 -3.33 -23.58 14.83
CA GLU A 44 -3.92 -23.16 16.10
C GLU A 44 -2.97 -22.25 16.91
N SER A 45 -1.67 -22.52 16.84
CA SER A 45 -0.64 -21.76 17.55
C SER A 45 -0.44 -20.33 17.03
N ILE A 46 -0.82 -20.05 15.78
CA ILE A 46 -0.63 -18.74 15.16
C ILE A 46 -1.77 -17.81 15.57
N SER A 47 -1.50 -16.75 16.32
CA SER A 47 -2.54 -15.78 16.66
C SER A 47 -3.01 -14.99 15.43
N TYR A 48 -4.27 -14.57 15.40
CA TYR A 48 -4.78 -13.69 14.34
C TYR A 48 -4.00 -12.37 14.27
N VAL A 49 -3.58 -11.83 15.42
CA VAL A 49 -2.71 -10.64 15.47
C VAL A 49 -1.36 -10.93 14.80
N GLY A 50 -0.75 -12.10 15.06
CA GLY A 50 0.47 -12.51 14.40
C GLY A 50 0.31 -12.63 12.87
N ALA A 51 -0.75 -13.28 12.42
CA ALA A 51 -1.06 -13.40 11.00
C ALA A 51 -1.28 -12.04 10.32
N PHE A 52 -1.92 -11.09 11.02
CA PHE A 52 -2.07 -9.72 10.53
C PHE A 52 -0.72 -9.08 10.26
N PHE A 53 0.20 -9.07 11.23
CA PHE A 53 1.51 -8.41 11.06
C PHE A 53 2.39 -9.11 10.02
N VAL A 54 2.38 -10.44 9.98
CA VAL A 54 3.13 -11.21 8.97
C VAL A 54 2.62 -10.88 7.56
N ALA A 55 1.31 -10.76 7.37
CA ALA A 55 0.73 -10.44 6.06
C ALA A 55 0.80 -8.94 5.71
N ALA A 56 0.78 -8.05 6.71
CA ALA A 56 0.88 -6.61 6.52
C ALA A 56 2.26 -6.19 5.97
N LEU A 57 3.34 -6.89 6.32
CA LEU A 57 4.70 -6.57 5.87
C LEU A 57 4.87 -6.64 4.34
N PRO A 58 4.49 -7.73 3.65
CA PRO A 58 4.47 -7.77 2.19
C PRO A 58 3.62 -6.67 1.56
N GLY A 59 2.44 -6.38 2.12
CA GLY A 59 1.57 -5.33 1.58
C GLY A 59 2.09 -3.91 1.80
N PHE A 60 2.79 -3.67 2.91
CA PHE A 60 3.54 -2.44 3.12
C PHE A 60 4.58 -2.24 2.01
N ILE A 61 5.43 -3.24 1.76
CA ILE A 61 6.49 -3.15 0.74
C ILE A 61 5.88 -2.97 -0.66
N GLY A 62 4.86 -3.76 -1.01
CA GLY A 62 4.19 -3.68 -2.30
C GLY A 62 3.48 -2.34 -2.53
N SER A 63 2.87 -1.78 -1.48
CA SER A 63 2.21 -0.47 -1.57
C SER A 63 3.18 0.70 -1.65
N LEU A 64 4.34 0.63 -0.98
CA LEU A 64 5.42 1.61 -1.17
C LEU A 64 5.94 1.62 -2.62
N TYR A 65 6.09 0.44 -3.22
CA TYR A 65 6.47 0.33 -4.63
C TYR A 65 5.42 0.99 -5.55
N TRP A 66 4.14 0.73 -5.29
CA TRP A 66 3.04 1.34 -6.04
C TRP A 66 2.95 2.86 -5.84
N ALA A 67 3.15 3.35 -4.62
CA ALA A 67 3.18 4.78 -4.33
C ALA A 67 4.25 5.49 -5.16
N TYR A 68 5.45 4.91 -5.23
CA TYR A 68 6.53 5.44 -6.07
C TYR A 68 6.13 5.51 -7.55
N PHE A 69 5.52 4.46 -8.09
CA PHE A 69 5.04 4.45 -9.47
C PHE A 69 3.94 5.49 -9.73
N PHE A 70 2.99 5.62 -8.79
CA PHE A 70 1.92 6.60 -8.88
C PHE A 70 2.47 8.02 -8.95
N ILE A 71 3.36 8.39 -8.00
CA ILE A 71 3.99 9.72 -7.96
C ILE A 71 4.84 9.97 -9.22
N LYS A 72 5.57 8.94 -9.69
CA LYS A 72 6.37 9.03 -10.91
C LYS A 72 5.50 9.26 -12.14
N LYS A 73 4.32 8.62 -12.20
CA LYS A 73 3.35 8.79 -13.29
C LYS A 73 2.71 10.18 -13.25
N GLU A 74 2.22 10.60 -12.09
CA GLU A 74 1.62 11.92 -11.87
C GLU A 74 2.56 13.06 -12.28
N LYS A 75 3.86 12.95 -11.97
CA LYS A 75 4.88 13.94 -12.37
C LYS A 75 5.06 14.03 -13.90
N ARG A 76 4.88 12.92 -14.64
CA ARG A 76 4.97 12.92 -16.11
C ARG A 76 3.72 13.50 -16.75
N GLU A 77 2.56 13.16 -16.21
CA GLU A 77 1.26 13.65 -16.69
C GLU A 77 1.04 15.13 -16.36
N THR A 78 1.67 15.68 -15.34
CA THR A 78 1.53 17.12 -15.03
C THR A 78 2.62 17.99 -15.67
N LYS A 79 3.57 17.40 -16.38
CA LYS A 79 4.73 18.11 -16.95
C LYS A 79 4.33 19.18 -17.97
N HIS A 80 3.37 18.88 -18.85
CA HIS A 80 2.92 19.82 -19.89
C HIS A 80 2.16 21.03 -19.34
N LEU A 81 1.62 20.93 -18.11
CA LEU A 81 0.98 22.05 -17.42
C LEU A 81 2.00 23.03 -16.82
N ASP A 82 3.25 22.59 -16.61
CA ASP A 82 4.35 23.42 -16.10
C ASP A 82 5.10 24.11 -17.26
N ASP A 83 5.25 23.41 -18.40
CA ASP A 83 5.88 23.95 -19.61
C ASP A 83 5.04 25.06 -20.26
N GLY A 84 3.70 24.96 -20.25
CA GLY A 84 2.81 26.00 -20.75
C GLY A 84 2.86 27.31 -19.95
N HIS A 85 3.33 27.28 -18.70
CA HIS A 85 3.45 28.46 -17.84
C HIS A 85 4.75 29.24 -18.08
N ARG A 86 5.80 28.57 -18.56
CA ARG A 86 7.10 29.18 -18.91
C ARG A 86 7.13 29.81 -20.30
N HIS A 87 6.19 29.46 -21.16
CA HIS A 87 6.16 29.97 -22.54
C HIS A 87 5.35 31.27 -22.68
N ASN A 88 4.63 31.67 -21.62
CA ASN A 88 3.80 32.87 -21.54
C ASN A 88 4.42 33.99 -20.67
N GLU A 89 5.68 33.82 -20.22
CA GLU A 89 6.54 34.89 -19.70
C GLU A 89 7.57 35.28 -20.77
#